data_AF-A0A8B7WIZ8-F1
#
_entry.id   AF-A0A8B7WIZ8-F1
#
_cell.length_a   1.000
_cell.length_b   1.000
_cell.length_c   1.000
_cell.angle_alpha   90.00
_cell.angle_beta   90.00
_cell.angle_gamma   90.00
#
_symmetry.space_group_name_H-M   'P 1'
#
loop_
_entity.id
_entity.type
_entity.pdbx_description
1 polymer ?
#
loop_
_entity_poly.entity_id
_entity_poly.type
_entity_poly.pdbx_seq_one_letter_code
_entity_poly.pdbx_strand_id
1 'polypeptide(L)'
;MLHGHSDPSFARLGQMVLEYDHPLKKLTEEFGPHTKAVSGALLSLHFLFVRRNQGAEQWRSAQLLSLISSPPAMINPANSDTMACEYLSVEVMERWIIIGFLLCHGCLNSNSQCQKLWKLCLQGSLYITLIREDVLQVHKVTEDLFSSLKG
;
A
#
# COMPACT_ATOMS: atom_id res chain seq x y z
N MET A 1 43.46 3.50 5.53
CA MET A 1 43.07 2.27 4.82
C MET A 1 43.94 1.13 5.34
N LEU A 2 43.41 0.24 6.19
CA LEU A 2 44.19 -0.83 6.83
C LEU A 2 44.70 -1.91 5.86
N HIS A 3 44.05 -2.08 4.70
CA HIS A 3 44.37 -3.13 3.72
C HIS A 3 45.01 -2.60 2.41
N GLY A 4 45.28 -1.28 2.31
CA GLY A 4 45.89 -0.67 1.12
C GLY A 4 45.01 -0.57 -0.13
N HIS A 5 43.75 -1.02 -0.06
CA HIS A 5 42.75 -0.87 -1.11
C HIS A 5 41.36 -0.61 -0.49
N SER A 6 40.45 -0.03 -1.27
CA SER A 6 39.05 0.15 -0.89
C SER A 6 38.30 -1.19 -0.90
N ASP A 7 37.27 -1.30 -0.07
CA ASP A 7 36.35 -2.45 -0.11
C ASP A 7 35.75 -2.60 -1.53
N PRO A 8 35.69 -3.81 -2.11
CA PRO A 8 35.17 -4.01 -3.48
C PRO A 8 33.74 -3.50 -3.70
N SER A 9 32.92 -3.47 -2.65
CA SER A 9 31.53 -2.98 -2.71
C SER A 9 31.41 -1.48 -2.48
N PHE A 10 32.47 -0.80 -2.01
CA PHE A 10 32.43 0.61 -1.61
C PHE A 10 31.95 1.53 -2.73
N ALA A 11 32.47 1.36 -3.95
CA ALA A 11 32.08 2.20 -5.09
C ALA A 11 30.58 2.05 -5.42
N ARG A 12 30.08 0.81 -5.44
CA ARG A 12 28.65 0.54 -5.69
C ARG A 12 27.75 1.07 -4.58
N LEU A 13 28.16 0.90 -3.32
CA LEU A 13 27.42 1.42 -2.17
C LEU A 13 27.36 2.95 -2.20
N GLY A 14 28.49 3.61 -2.44
CA GLY A 14 28.55 5.07 -2.55
C GLY A 14 27.63 5.60 -3.65
N GLN A 15 27.65 4.94 -4.82
CA GLN A 15 26.75 5.28 -5.92
C GLN A 15 25.28 5.11 -5.54
N MET A 16 24.91 4.01 -4.89
CA MET A 16 23.53 3.76 -4.44
C MET A 16 23.06 4.84 -3.46
N VAL A 17 23.89 5.23 -2.48
CA VAL A 17 23.53 6.28 -1.53
C VAL A 17 23.25 7.61 -2.23
N LEU A 18 24.03 7.96 -3.25
CA LEU A 18 23.83 9.18 -4.03
C LEU A 18 22.58 9.10 -4.92
N GLU A 19 22.33 7.95 -5.55
CA GLU A 19 21.17 7.76 -6.44
C GLU A 19 19.84 7.78 -5.70
N TYR A 20 19.81 7.27 -4.46
CA TYR A 20 18.62 7.19 -3.62
C TYR A 20 18.57 8.28 -2.54
N ASP A 21 19.31 9.38 -2.68
CA ASP A 21 19.23 10.56 -1.78
C ASP A 21 17.77 11.07 -1.69
N HIS A 22 17.03 10.97 -2.80
CA HIS A 22 15.58 11.20 -2.86
C HIS A 22 14.87 9.91 -3.31
N PRO A 23 14.64 8.94 -2.39
CA PRO A 23 14.33 7.57 -2.76
C PRO A 23 13.00 7.45 -3.52
N LEU A 24 11.96 8.19 -3.14
CA LEU A 24 10.66 8.13 -3.83
C LEU A 24 10.72 8.65 -5.26
N LYS A 25 11.52 9.69 -5.51
CA LYS A 25 11.69 10.22 -6.87
C LYS A 25 12.39 9.18 -7.75
N LYS A 26 13.50 8.62 -7.26
CA LYS A 26 14.26 7.57 -7.96
C LYS A 26 13.42 6.32 -8.21
N LEU A 27 12.71 5.84 -7.20
CA LEU A 27 11.86 4.65 -7.30
C LEU A 27 10.70 4.85 -8.28
N THR A 28 10.11 6.04 -8.33
CA THR A 28 9.06 6.34 -9.32
C THR A 28 9.55 6.19 -10.76
N GLU A 29 10.78 6.63 -11.04
CA GLU A 29 11.41 6.45 -12.36
C GLU A 29 11.66 4.95 -12.66
N GLU A 30 12.17 4.21 -11.68
CA GLU A 30 12.48 2.78 -11.81
C GLU A 30 11.23 1.89 -11.92
N PHE A 31 10.11 2.31 -11.32
CA PHE A 31 8.85 1.56 -11.36
C PHE A 31 8.02 1.81 -12.63
N GLY A 32 8.46 2.71 -13.52
CA GLY A 32 7.82 2.96 -14.82
C GLY A 32 7.49 1.66 -15.58
N PRO A 33 8.46 0.77 -15.86
CA PRO A 33 8.24 -0.53 -16.51
C PRO A 33 7.33 -1.49 -15.74
N HIS A 34 7.17 -1.30 -14.43
CA HIS A 34 6.39 -2.18 -13.54
C HIS A 34 4.94 -1.72 -13.34
N THR A 35 4.57 -0.53 -13.83
CA THR A 35 3.24 0.09 -13.64
C THR A 35 2.08 -0.85 -13.93
N LYS A 36 2.13 -1.62 -15.02
CA LYS A 36 1.04 -2.54 -15.40
C LYS A 36 0.86 -3.68 -14.39
N ALA A 37 1.97 -4.29 -13.97
CA ALA A 37 1.92 -5.41 -13.03
C ALA A 37 1.48 -4.94 -11.63
N VAL A 38 2.05 -3.83 -11.15
CA VAL A 38 1.73 -3.27 -9.84
C VAL A 38 0.28 -2.80 -9.78
N SER A 39 -0.18 -2.00 -10.75
CA SER A 39 -1.57 -1.51 -10.76
C SER A 39 -2.59 -2.66 -10.86
N GLY A 40 -2.30 -3.71 -11.64
CA GLY A 40 -3.14 -4.91 -11.71
C GLY A 40 -3.25 -5.62 -10.36
N ALA A 41 -2.11 -5.82 -9.67
CA ALA A 41 -2.08 -6.42 -8.34
C ALA A 41 -2.83 -5.55 -7.31
N LEU A 42 -2.62 -4.24 -7.30
CA LEU A 42 -3.32 -3.33 -6.38
C LEU A 42 -4.82 -3.29 -6.63
N LEU A 43 -5.26 -3.29 -7.89
CA LEU A 43 -6.69 -3.32 -8.21
C LEU A 43 -7.37 -4.62 -7.78
N SER A 44 -6.64 -5.74 -7.72
CA SER A 44 -7.18 -6.99 -7.17
C SER A 44 -7.59 -6.86 -5.69
N LEU A 45 -7.00 -5.90 -4.96
CA LEU A 45 -7.35 -5.59 -3.57
C LEU A 45 -8.63 -4.76 -3.45
N HIS A 46 -9.15 -4.17 -4.54
CA HIS A 46 -10.24 -3.19 -4.46
C HIS A 46 -11.46 -3.73 -3.70
N PHE A 47 -11.98 -4.89 -4.12
CA PHE A 47 -13.16 -5.48 -3.50
C PHE A 47 -12.90 -5.83 -2.02
N LEU A 48 -11.73 -6.42 -1.74
CA LEU A 48 -11.34 -6.81 -0.40
C LEU A 48 -11.21 -5.59 0.53
N PHE A 49 -10.50 -4.55 0.07
CA PHE A 49 -10.24 -3.35 0.87
C PHE A 49 -11.53 -2.61 1.18
N VAL A 50 -12.40 -2.41 0.18
CA VAL A 50 -13.71 -1.77 0.39
C VAL A 50 -14.55 -2.57 1.39
N ARG A 51 -14.61 -3.90 1.29
CA ARG A 51 -15.39 -4.74 2.21
C ARG A 51 -14.83 -4.74 3.63
N ARG A 52 -13.50 -4.72 3.79
CA ARG A 52 -12.82 -4.80 5.09
C ARG A 52 -12.70 -3.43 5.77
N ASN A 53 -12.65 -2.34 5.02
CA ASN A 53 -12.55 -0.97 5.51
C ASN A 53 -13.94 -0.31 5.67
N GLN A 54 -14.80 -0.96 6.45
CA GLN A 54 -16.17 -0.50 6.71
C GLN A 54 -16.26 0.20 8.06
N GLY A 55 -17.24 1.10 8.20
CA GLY A 55 -17.52 1.78 9.46
C GLY A 55 -18.23 0.90 10.48
N ALA A 56 -18.23 1.35 11.74
CA ALA A 56 -18.85 0.62 12.85
C ALA A 56 -20.36 0.38 12.69
N GLU A 57 -21.08 1.30 12.02
CA GLU A 57 -22.51 1.13 11.70
C GLU A 57 -22.74 -0.05 10.75
N GLN A 58 -21.92 -0.15 9.70
CA GLN A 58 -22.00 -1.25 8.74
C GLN A 58 -21.63 -2.58 9.39
N TRP A 59 -20.62 -2.60 10.27
CA TRP A 59 -20.28 -3.79 11.05
C TRP A 59 -21.42 -4.26 11.94
N ARG A 60 -22.13 -3.33 12.60
CA ARG A 60 -23.30 -3.64 13.41
C ARG A 60 -24.46 -4.16 12.58
N SER A 61 -24.75 -3.52 11.45
CA SER A 61 -25.77 -3.97 10.51
C SER A 61 -25.50 -5.39 9.99
N ALA A 62 -24.24 -5.71 9.72
CA ALA A 62 -23.81 -7.05 9.29
C ALA A 62 -23.70 -8.08 10.43
N GLN A 63 -23.87 -7.67 11.70
CA GLN A 63 -23.58 -8.48 12.88
C GLN A 63 -22.20 -9.15 12.79
N LEU A 64 -21.19 -8.39 12.34
CA LEU A 64 -19.85 -8.90 12.08
C LEU A 64 -19.28 -9.59 13.34
N LEU A 65 -18.76 -10.81 13.16
CA LEU A 65 -18.26 -11.70 14.23
C LEU A 65 -19.30 -12.24 15.22
N SER A 66 -20.60 -12.00 15.01
CA SER A 66 -21.63 -12.61 15.85
C SER A 66 -21.74 -14.10 15.60
N LEU A 67 -21.55 -14.89 16.66
CA LEU A 67 -21.78 -16.35 16.64
C LEU A 67 -23.24 -16.72 16.92
N ILE A 68 -24.02 -15.77 17.46
CA ILE A 68 -25.40 -15.99 17.94
C ILE A 68 -26.45 -15.31 17.07
N SER A 69 -26.05 -14.62 16.00
CA SER A 69 -26.96 -14.01 15.02
C SER A 69 -27.78 -15.08 14.29
N SER A 70 -27.21 -16.26 14.09
CA SER A 70 -27.89 -17.43 13.49
C SER A 70 -27.54 -18.71 14.28
N PRO A 71 -28.25 -18.98 15.39
CA PRO A 71 -27.97 -20.15 16.25
C PRO A 71 -27.93 -21.51 15.51
N PRO A 72 -28.79 -21.79 14.51
CA PRO A 72 -28.71 -23.05 13.76
C PRO A 72 -27.40 -23.23 12.97
N ALA A 73 -26.71 -22.13 12.64
CA ALA A 73 -25.46 -22.16 11.87
C ALA A 73 -24.20 -22.31 12.75
N MET A 74 -24.34 -22.33 14.09
CA MET A 74 -23.18 -22.36 15.02
C MET A 74 -22.26 -23.56 14.83
N ILE A 75 -22.78 -24.69 14.37
CA ILE A 75 -22.00 -25.91 14.13
C ILE A 75 -21.31 -25.91 12.76
N ASN A 76 -21.66 -24.97 11.87
CA ASN A 76 -21.09 -24.89 10.54
C ASN A 76 -19.74 -24.16 10.60
N PRO A 77 -18.70 -24.68 9.92
CA PRO A 77 -17.44 -23.97 9.84
C PRO A 77 -17.61 -22.66 9.06
N ALA A 78 -17.09 -21.56 9.62
CA ALA A 78 -16.96 -20.32 8.87
C ALA A 78 -15.93 -20.52 7.75
N ASN A 79 -16.35 -20.32 6.50
CA ASN A 79 -15.52 -20.51 5.32
C ASN A 79 -15.66 -19.35 4.34
N SER A 80 -14.68 -19.22 3.46
CA SER A 80 -14.59 -18.24 2.38
C SER A 80 -13.67 -18.80 1.31
N ASP A 81 -13.94 -18.53 0.03
CA ASP A 81 -13.02 -18.90 -1.06
C ASP A 81 -11.67 -18.15 -0.94
N THR A 82 -11.62 -17.11 -0.10
CA THR A 82 -10.45 -16.27 0.13
C THR A 82 -10.07 -16.21 1.61
N MET A 83 -10.05 -17.36 2.31
CA MET A 83 -9.77 -17.40 3.77
C MET A 83 -8.57 -16.55 4.22
N ALA A 84 -7.45 -16.59 3.48
CA ALA A 84 -6.26 -15.80 3.81
C ALA A 84 -6.50 -14.27 3.78
N CYS A 85 -7.45 -13.82 2.96
CA CYS A 85 -7.85 -12.42 2.84
C CYS A 85 -8.77 -11.96 3.97
N GLU A 86 -9.45 -12.88 4.67
CA GLU A 86 -10.40 -12.52 5.74
C GLU A 86 -9.70 -11.92 6.97
N TYR A 87 -8.45 -12.30 7.20
CA TYR A 87 -7.62 -11.81 8.33
C TYR A 87 -6.37 -11.06 7.89
N LEU A 88 -6.19 -10.82 6.59
CA LEU A 88 -5.15 -9.91 6.10
C LEU A 88 -5.31 -8.54 6.77
N SER A 89 -4.21 -7.99 7.28
CA SER A 89 -4.21 -6.70 7.95
C SER A 89 -4.61 -5.58 6.99
N VAL A 90 -5.58 -4.76 7.41
CA VAL A 90 -6.04 -3.60 6.64
C VAL A 90 -4.91 -2.55 6.52
N GLU A 91 -4.10 -2.37 7.57
CA GLU A 91 -2.94 -1.47 7.55
C GLU A 91 -1.90 -1.92 6.51
N VAL A 92 -1.68 -3.23 6.38
CA VAL A 92 -0.76 -3.78 5.38
C VAL A 92 -1.27 -3.52 3.96
N MET A 93 -2.56 -3.74 3.73
CA MET A 93 -3.19 -3.43 2.44
C MET A 93 -3.13 -1.95 2.11
N GLU A 94 -3.44 -1.08 3.08
CA GLU A 94 -3.38 0.37 2.93
C GLU A 94 -1.97 0.82 2.55
N ARG A 95 -0.93 0.31 3.23
CA ARG A 95 0.47 0.59 2.89
C ARG A 95 0.82 0.13 1.48
N TRP A 96 0.39 -1.06 1.05
CA TRP A 96 0.61 -1.54 -0.32
C TRP A 96 -0.05 -0.63 -1.35
N ILE A 97 -1.30 -0.22 -1.12
CA ILE A 97 -2.06 0.63 -2.03
C ILE A 97 -1.43 2.04 -2.11
N ILE A 98 -1.11 2.65 -0.96
CA ILE A 98 -0.54 4.00 -0.90
C ILE A 98 0.83 4.03 -1.58
N ILE A 99 1.77 3.18 -1.16
CA ILE A 99 3.13 3.19 -1.72
C ILE A 99 3.11 2.74 -3.18
N GLY A 100 2.37 1.68 -3.50
CA GLY A 100 2.34 1.14 -4.86
C GLY A 100 1.76 2.12 -5.89
N PHE A 101 0.70 2.87 -5.54
CA PHE A 101 0.19 3.91 -6.43
C PHE A 101 1.02 5.20 -6.44
N LEU A 102 1.76 5.50 -5.36
CA LEU A 102 2.76 6.58 -5.39
C LEU A 102 3.87 6.27 -6.40
N LEU A 103 4.42 5.06 -6.37
CA LEU A 103 5.48 4.63 -7.29
C LEU A 103 4.98 4.47 -8.74
N CYS A 104 3.73 4.05 -8.92
CA CYS A 104 3.13 3.82 -10.23
C CYS A 104 2.05 4.87 -10.56
N HIS A 105 2.30 6.14 -10.26
CA HIS A 105 1.30 7.21 -10.30
C HIS A 105 0.64 7.44 -11.67
N GLY A 106 1.31 7.11 -12.79
CA GLY A 106 0.73 7.26 -14.13
C GLY A 106 -0.60 6.51 -14.33
N CYS A 107 -0.83 5.43 -13.56
CA CYS A 107 -2.11 4.71 -13.60
C CYS A 107 -3.27 5.48 -12.94
N LEU A 108 -2.98 6.45 -12.07
CA LEU A 108 -4.01 7.25 -11.39
C LEU A 108 -4.73 8.21 -12.35
N ASN A 109 -4.02 8.74 -13.34
CA ASN A 109 -4.62 9.61 -14.37
C ASN A 109 -5.38 8.81 -15.44
N SER A 110 -4.94 7.58 -15.74
CA SER A 110 -5.49 6.77 -16.83
C SER A 110 -6.60 5.81 -16.38
N ASN A 111 -6.68 5.46 -15.09
CA ASN A 111 -7.66 4.51 -14.59
C ASN A 111 -8.39 5.04 -13.35
N SER A 112 -9.67 5.37 -13.53
CA SER A 112 -10.52 5.89 -12.45
C SER A 112 -10.68 4.94 -11.26
N GLN A 113 -10.55 3.61 -11.45
CA GLN A 113 -10.62 2.65 -10.35
C GLN A 113 -9.36 2.70 -9.48
N CYS A 114 -8.19 2.90 -10.08
CA CYS A 114 -6.94 3.14 -9.32
C CYS A 114 -7.09 4.40 -8.47
N GLN A 115 -7.57 5.47 -9.08
CA GLN A 115 -7.79 6.75 -8.39
C GLN A 115 -8.79 6.62 -7.24
N LYS A 116 -9.93 5.93 -7.44
CA LYS A 116 -10.93 5.70 -6.39
C LYS A 116 -10.36 4.91 -5.21
N LEU A 117 -9.65 3.82 -5.49
CA LEU A 117 -9.04 2.97 -4.45
C LEU A 117 -7.97 3.75 -3.67
N TRP A 118 -7.13 4.52 -4.37
CA TRP A 118 -6.11 5.33 -3.73
C TRP A 118 -6.71 6.43 -2.86
N LYS A 119 -7.72 7.17 -3.36
CA LYS A 119 -8.43 8.18 -2.56
C LYS A 119 -9.10 7.61 -1.32
N LEU A 120 -9.65 6.39 -1.40
CA LEU A 120 -10.23 5.71 -0.24
C LEU A 120 -9.17 5.43 0.83
N CYS A 121 -7.96 5.00 0.44
CA CYS A 121 -6.85 4.81 1.39
C CYS A 121 -6.37 6.15 1.97
N LEU A 122 -6.25 7.20 1.15
CA LEU A 122 -5.86 8.52 1.62
C LEU A 122 -6.85 9.13 2.63
N GLN A 123 -8.09 8.64 2.69
CA GLN A 123 -9.07 9.09 3.69
C GLN A 123 -8.98 8.32 5.01
N GLY A 124 -8.27 7.19 5.04
CA GLY A 124 -8.16 6.32 6.22
C GLY A 124 -7.09 6.77 7.20
N SER A 125 -5.89 7.09 6.69
CA SER A 125 -4.71 7.32 7.52
C SER A 125 -3.90 8.55 7.09
N LEU A 126 -3.46 9.34 8.08
CA LEU A 126 -2.53 10.47 7.88
C LEU A 126 -1.07 10.02 7.76
N TYR A 127 -0.74 8.90 8.41
CA TYR A 127 0.60 8.33 8.50
C TYR A 127 0.52 6.83 8.19
N ILE A 128 1.56 6.28 7.57
CA ILE A 128 1.73 4.82 7.46
C ILE A 128 3.05 4.38 8.10
N THR A 129 3.03 3.22 8.73
CA THR A 129 4.21 2.62 9.36
C THR A 129 5.18 2.08 8.29
N LEU A 130 6.39 2.63 8.24
CA LEU A 130 7.49 2.08 7.44
C LEU A 130 8.10 0.88 8.16
N ILE A 131 8.63 1.13 9.36
CA ILE A 131 9.17 0.09 10.23
C ILE A 131 9.10 0.54 11.69
N ARG A 132 8.46 -0.27 12.55
CA ARG A 132 8.30 0.03 13.98
C ARG A 132 7.63 1.40 14.20
N GLU A 133 8.38 2.37 14.72
CA GLU A 133 7.91 3.74 15.01
C GLU A 133 8.19 4.72 13.85
N ASP A 134 8.96 4.30 12.84
CA ASP A 134 9.24 5.13 11.68
C ASP A 134 8.01 5.19 10.79
N VAL A 135 7.50 6.41 10.58
CA VAL A 135 6.26 6.68 9.85
C VAL A 135 6.51 7.56 8.63
N LEU A 136 5.71 7.35 7.60
CA LEU A 136 5.64 8.21 6.42
C LEU A 136 4.41 9.11 6.51
N GLN A 137 4.60 10.43 6.43
CA GLN A 137 3.51 11.40 6.35
C GLN A 137 2.89 11.38 4.96
N VAL A 138 1.78 10.64 4.80
CA VAL A 138 1.27 10.27 3.48
C VAL A 138 0.99 11.50 2.63
N HIS A 139 0.17 12.42 3.12
CA HIS A 139 -0.25 13.59 2.34
C HIS A 139 0.91 14.52 2.02
N LYS A 140 1.79 14.79 2.99
CA LYS A 140 2.94 15.70 2.79
C LYS A 140 3.89 15.16 1.73
N VAL A 141 4.26 13.89 1.83
CA VAL A 141 5.15 13.23 0.87
C VAL A 141 4.51 13.13 -0.52
N THR A 142 3.20 12.86 -0.56
CA THR A 142 2.42 12.82 -1.80
C THR A 142 2.43 14.17 -2.50
N GLU A 143 2.15 15.25 -1.76
CA GLU A 143 2.15 16.63 -2.26
C GLU A 143 3.52 17.03 -2.78
N ASP A 144 4.59 16.78 -2.02
CA ASP A 144 5.96 17.13 -2.42
C ASP A 144 6.39 16.41 -3.70
N LEU A 145 6.05 15.12 -3.83
CA LEU A 145 6.33 14.34 -5.04
C LEU A 145 5.55 14.89 -6.24
N PHE A 146 4.23 15.01 -6.13
CA PHE A 146 3.39 15.43 -7.26
C PHE A 146 3.61 16.89 -7.68
N SER A 147 3.94 17.79 -6.75
CA SER A 147 4.26 19.19 -7.07
C SER A 147 5.49 19.33 -7.96
N SER A 148 6.38 18.33 -7.95
CA SER A 148 7.58 18.30 -8.79
C SER A 148 7.34 17.71 -10.19
N LEU A 149 6.19 17.06 -10.40
CA LEU A 149 5.83 16.40 -11.65
C LEU A 149 4.94 17.31 -12.52
N LYS A 150 4.99 17.12 -13.83
CA LYS A 150 4.08 17.79 -14.78
C LYS A 150 2.96 16.83 -15.20
N GLY A 151 1.72 17.32 -15.25
CA GLY A 151 0.51 16.56 -15.63
C GLY A 151 -0.32 16.15 -14.44
#